data_AF-A0A2D7WDH2-F1
#
_entry.id   AF-A0A2D7WDH2-F1
#
_cell.length_a   1.000
_cell.length_b   1.000
_cell.length_c   1.000
_cell.angle_alpha   90.00
_cell.angle_beta   90.00
_cell.angle_gamma   90.00
#
_symmetry.space_group_name_H-M   'P 1'
#
loop_
_entity.id
_entity.type
_entity.pdbx_description
1 polymer ?
#
loop_
_entity_poly.entity_id
_entity_poly.type
_entity_poly.pdbx_seq_one_letter_code
_entity_poly.pdbx_strand_id
1 'polypeptide(L)'
;MMKIPSLQARLREYLPHGQLSRQRLPLAPELELWLLDEAYPQHLLDSEQIQRIMNYPAYWCFCWASGQVMARYIIDHPELVRGKRVLDFGCGSAVAAIA
;
A
#
# COMPACT_ATOMS: atom_id res chain seq x y z
N MET A 1 14.97 -10.42 -1.42
CA MET A 1 14.62 -9.00 -1.18
C MET A 1 14.25 -8.37 -2.52
N MET A 2 13.01 -7.94 -2.71
CA MET A 2 12.56 -7.34 -3.97
C MET A 2 13.22 -5.97 -4.12
N LYS A 3 13.87 -5.71 -5.26
CA LYS A 3 14.55 -4.42 -5.51
C LYS A 3 13.50 -3.41 -6.00
N ILE A 4 13.59 -2.14 -5.59
CA ILE A 4 12.61 -1.10 -5.99
C ILE A 4 12.31 -1.08 -7.51
N PRO A 5 13.28 -1.26 -8.43
CA PRO A 5 12.99 -1.34 -9.86
C PRO A 5 12.01 -2.45 -10.23
N SER A 6 12.01 -3.59 -9.53
CA SER A 6 11.06 -4.67 -9.80
C SER A 6 9.68 -4.37 -9.25
N LEU A 7 9.55 -3.63 -8.14
CA LEU A 7 8.24 -3.21 -7.61
C LEU A 7 7.61 -2.12 -8.49
N GLN A 8 8.43 -1.17 -8.96
CA GLN A 8 8.01 -0.15 -9.91
C GLN A 8 7.55 -0.75 -11.24
N ALA A 9 8.23 -1.79 -11.73
CA ALA A 9 7.80 -2.53 -12.92
C ALA A 9 6.44 -3.21 -12.69
N ARG A 10 6.24 -3.86 -11.55
CA ARG A 10 4.94 -4.48 -11.18
C ARG A 10 3.81 -3.46 -11.12
N LEU A 11 4.05 -2.27 -10.57
CA LEU A 11 3.04 -1.20 -10.58
C LEU A 11 2.58 -0.89 -12.01
N ARG A 12 3.54 -0.74 -12.92
CA ARG A 12 3.30 -0.34 -14.32
C ARG A 12 2.62 -1.42 -15.17
N GLU A 13 2.60 -2.67 -14.70
CA GLU A 13 1.78 -3.74 -15.31
C GLU A 13 0.27 -3.48 -15.18
N TYR A 14 -0.14 -2.63 -14.23
CA TYR A 14 -1.55 -2.33 -13.95
C TYR A 14 -1.88 -0.84 -14.09
N LEU A 15 -0.95 0.03 -13.69
CA LEU A 15 -1.09 1.49 -13.70
C LEU A 15 -0.02 2.08 -14.63
N PRO A 16 -0.31 2.23 -15.94
CA PRO A 16 0.57 2.91 -16.87
C PRO A 16 0.93 4.29 -16.33
N HIS A 17 2.19 4.69 -16.47
CA HIS A 17 2.76 5.94 -15.91
C HIS A 17 2.75 6.06 -14.37
N GLY A 18 2.30 5.04 -13.65
CA GLY A 18 2.37 4.99 -12.19
C GLY A 18 3.81 5.07 -11.71
N GLN A 19 4.03 5.87 -10.68
CA GLN A 19 5.32 6.00 -10.00
C GLN A 19 5.14 5.65 -8.52
N LEU A 20 6.10 4.93 -7.98
CA LEU A 20 6.17 4.70 -6.54
C LEU A 20 6.99 5.82 -5.92
N SER A 21 6.44 6.44 -4.89
CA SER A 21 7.18 7.35 -4.02
C SER A 21 7.18 6.82 -2.59
N ARG A 22 8.25 7.17 -1.86
CA ARG A 22 8.42 6.80 -0.47
C ARG A 22 7.64 7.79 0.38
N GLN A 23 6.63 7.31 1.08
CA GLN A 23 5.65 8.14 1.78
C GLN A 23 5.53 7.71 3.24
N ARG A 24 5.61 8.68 4.15
CA ARG A 24 5.23 8.50 5.55
C ARG A 24 3.72 8.52 5.67
N LEU A 25 3.18 7.71 6.57
CA LEU A 25 1.73 7.62 6.74
C LEU A 25 1.21 8.76 7.62
N PRO A 26 0.23 9.55 7.17
CA PRO A 26 -0.31 10.67 7.96
C PRO A 26 -0.72 10.31 9.39
N LEU A 27 -1.35 9.14 9.59
CA LEU A 27 -1.79 8.70 10.92
C LEU A 27 -0.76 7.82 11.65
N ALA A 28 0.28 7.36 10.96
CA ALA A 28 1.35 6.50 11.50
C ALA A 28 2.75 6.91 10.96
N PRO A 29 3.23 8.15 11.20
CA PRO A 29 4.48 8.70 10.64
C PRO A 29 5.78 7.94 10.98
N GLU A 30 5.75 7.01 11.93
CA GLU A 30 6.81 6.06 12.25
C GLU A 30 7.02 5.03 11.12
N LEU A 31 5.97 4.80 10.33
CA LEU A 31 5.97 3.89 9.20
C LEU A 31 6.10 4.65 7.88
N GLU A 32 6.81 4.01 6.96
CA GLU A 32 7.07 4.56 5.64
C GLU A 32 7.00 3.46 4.59
N LEU A 33 6.23 3.69 3.53
CA LEU A 33 5.94 2.71 2.50
C LEU A 33 6.24 3.29 1.11
N TRP A 34 6.49 2.40 0.15
CA TRP A 34 6.50 2.76 -1.27
C TRP A 34 5.07 2.64 -1.80
N LEU A 35 4.40 3.77 -2.01
CA LEU A 35 3.02 3.86 -2.45
C LEU A 35 2.94 4.55 -3.81
N LEU A 36 1.79 4.43 -4.49
CA LEU A 36 1.50 5.19 -5.69
C LEU A 36 1.58 6.69 -5.36
N ASP A 37 2.30 7.42 -6.20
CA ASP A 37 2.41 8.86 -6.08
C ASP A 37 1.05 9.55 -6.22
N GLU A 38 0.77 10.52 -5.35
CA GLU A 38 -0.50 11.26 -5.35
C GLU A 38 -0.74 12.03 -6.66
N ALA A 39 0.32 12.39 -7.38
CA ALA A 39 0.25 13.05 -8.67
C ALA A 39 -0.07 12.11 -9.84
N TYR A 40 -0.54 10.88 -9.58
CA TYR A 40 -0.89 9.92 -10.62
C TYR A 40 -1.98 10.48 -11.56
N PRO A 41 -1.70 10.60 -12.88
CA PRO A 41 -2.63 11.21 -13.83
C PRO A 41 -3.76 10.25 -14.21
N GLN A 42 -4.73 10.09 -13.31
CA GLN A 42 -5.88 9.17 -13.49
C GLN A 42 -6.68 9.44 -14.78
N HIS A 43 -6.70 10.69 -15.25
CA HIS A 43 -7.40 11.12 -16.46
C HIS A 43 -6.82 10.55 -17.77
N LEU A 44 -5.62 9.95 -17.72
CA LEU A 44 -4.98 9.31 -18.88
C LEU A 44 -5.39 7.84 -19.05
N LEU A 45 -6.20 7.30 -18.14
CA LEU A 45 -6.65 5.91 -18.21
C LEU A 45 -7.73 5.74 -19.28
N ASP A 46 -7.51 4.81 -20.20
CA ASP A 46 -8.53 4.35 -21.14
C ASP A 46 -9.47 3.29 -20.51
N SER A 47 -10.55 2.94 -21.22
CA SER A 47 -11.54 1.99 -20.70
C SER A 47 -10.99 0.58 -20.46
N GLU A 48 -10.04 0.11 -21.28
CA GLU A 48 -9.42 -1.20 -21.11
C GLU A 48 -8.55 -1.23 -19.85
N GLN A 49 -7.78 -0.16 -19.63
CA GLN A 49 -6.95 0.03 -18.45
C GLN A 49 -7.80 0.14 -17.18
N ILE A 50 -8.88 0.90 -17.21
CA ILE A 50 -9.84 0.99 -16.08
C ILE A 50 -10.38 -0.41 -15.75
N GLN A 51 -10.83 -1.15 -16.76
CA GLN A 51 -11.36 -2.51 -16.55
C GLN A 51 -10.31 -3.46 -15.97
N ARG A 52 -9.05 -3.37 -16.43
CA ARG A 52 -7.94 -4.16 -15.91
C ARG A 52 -7.65 -3.84 -14.45
N ILE A 53 -7.65 -2.56 -14.06
CA ILE A 53 -7.46 -2.14 -12.66
C ILE A 53 -8.61 -2.63 -11.79
N MET A 54 -9.85 -2.58 -12.28
CA MET A 54 -11.02 -3.08 -11.55
C MET A 54 -10.98 -4.59 -11.34
N ASN A 55 -10.50 -5.35 -12.33
CA ASN A 55 -10.38 -6.80 -12.24
C ASN A 55 -9.19 -7.24 -11.38
N TYR A 56 -8.09 -6.48 -11.42
CA TYR A 56 -6.83 -6.80 -10.74
C TYR A 56 -6.26 -5.58 -10.01
N PRO A 57 -6.94 -5.09 -8.96
CA PRO A 57 -6.51 -3.91 -8.24
C PRO A 57 -5.18 -4.16 -7.54
N ALA A 58 -4.24 -3.23 -7.71
CA ALA A 58 -2.97 -3.22 -7.01
C ALA A 58 -3.15 -2.75 -5.55
N TYR A 59 -3.89 -3.50 -4.73
CA TYR A 59 -4.24 -3.13 -3.34
C TYR A 59 -3.04 -2.75 -2.46
N TRP A 60 -1.85 -3.23 -2.82
CA TRP A 60 -0.60 -2.97 -2.11
C TRP A 60 -0.05 -1.56 -2.34
N CYS A 61 -0.39 -0.90 -3.45
CA CYS A 61 0.20 0.41 -3.80
C CYS A 61 -0.52 1.59 -3.14
N PHE A 62 -1.55 1.34 -2.34
CA PHE A 62 -2.26 2.36 -1.56
C PHE A 62 -2.33 1.94 -0.11
N CYS A 63 -2.15 2.91 0.80
CA CYS A 63 -2.38 2.69 2.22
C CYS A 63 -3.73 3.29 2.64
N TRP A 64 -4.77 2.45 2.63
CA TRP A 64 -6.13 2.83 3.01
C TRP A 64 -6.19 3.41 4.43
N ALA A 65 -7.11 4.36 4.65
CA ALA A 65 -7.24 5.07 5.92
C ALA A 65 -7.41 4.12 7.12
N SER A 66 -8.23 3.06 6.98
CA SER A 66 -8.43 2.04 8.01
C SER A 66 -7.14 1.31 8.37
N GLY A 67 -6.26 1.03 7.39
CA GLY A 67 -4.96 0.42 7.63
C GLY A 67 -4.06 1.33 8.47
N GLN A 68 -4.04 2.64 8.19
CA GLN A 68 -3.25 3.58 8.98
C GLN A 68 -3.76 3.71 10.42
N VAL A 69 -5.08 3.72 10.62
CA VAL A 69 -5.69 3.73 11.95
C VAL A 69 -5.34 2.46 12.72
N MET A 70 -5.41 1.29 12.08
CA MET A 70 -5.02 0.03 12.70
C MET A 70 -3.54 0.02 13.08
N ALA A 71 -2.68 0.50 12.20
CA ALA A 71 -1.25 0.59 12.46
C ALA A 71 -0.94 1.51 13.66
N ARG A 72 -1.57 2.70 13.71
CA ARG A 72 -1.48 3.59 14.89
C ARG A 72 -1.89 2.87 16.16
N TYR A 73 -3.03 2.19 16.14
CA TYR A 73 -3.53 1.47 17.32
C TYR A 73 -2.59 0.35 17.79
N ILE A 74 -1.99 -0.41 16.87
CA ILE A 74 -1.01 -1.46 17.21
C ILE A 74 0.28 -0.86 17.78
N ILE A 75 0.78 0.22 17.19
CA ILE A 75 1.99 0.93 17.66
C ILE A 75 1.79 1.45 19.10
N ASP A 76 0.62 2.01 19.39
CA ASP A 76 0.28 2.53 20.71
C ASP A 76 0.01 1.41 21.73
N HIS A 77 -0.36 0.21 21.27
CA HIS A 77 -0.75 -0.96 22.09
C HIS A 77 -0.02 -2.26 21.66
N PRO A 78 1.32 -2.32 21.73
CA PRO A 78 2.08 -3.45 21.19
C PRO A 78 1.80 -4.78 21.90
N GLU A 79 1.32 -4.75 23.16
CA GLU A 79 0.90 -5.93 23.93
C GLU A 79 -0.25 -6.72 23.27
N LEU A 80 -1.01 -6.09 22.37
CA LEU A 80 -2.06 -6.77 21.62
C LEU A 80 -1.50 -7.89 20.75
N VAL A 81 -0.29 -7.73 20.21
CA VAL A 81 0.32 -8.65 19.23
C VAL A 81 1.66 -9.23 19.67
N ARG A 82 2.37 -8.59 20.60
CA ARG A 82 3.71 -9.01 21.04
C ARG A 82 3.72 -10.43 21.59
N GLY A 83 4.61 -11.26 21.06
CA GLY A 83 4.77 -12.66 21.48
C GLY A 83 3.65 -13.60 21.01
N LYS A 84 2.73 -13.12 20.16
CA LYS A 84 1.62 -13.90 19.63
C LYS A 84 1.86 -14.27 18.17
N ARG A 85 1.10 -15.27 17.70
CA ARG A 85 1.02 -15.62 16.27
C ARG A 85 -0.18 -14.86 15.68
N VAL A 86 0.07 -13.97 14.74
CA VAL A 86 -0.95 -13.08 14.16
C VAL A 86 -1.05 -13.33 12.65
N LEU A 87 -2.28 -13.30 12.12
CA LEU A 87 -2.57 -13.38 10.70
C LEU A 87 -3.25 -12.06 10.27
N ASP A 88 -2.68 -11.38 9.29
CA ASP A 88 -3.30 -10.23 8.63
C ASP A 88 -3.96 -10.69 7.32
N PHE A 89 -5.28 -10.82 7.35
CA PHE A 89 -6.08 -11.30 6.22
C PHE A 89 -6.59 -10.11 5.41
N GLY A 90 -6.35 -10.15 4.09
CA GLY A 90 -6.70 -9.01 3.21
C GLY A 90 -5.78 -7.81 3.43
N CYS A 91 -4.49 -8.06 3.68
CA CYS A 91 -3.53 -7.10 4.20
C CYS A 91 -3.28 -5.85 3.34
N GLY A 92 -3.62 -5.84 2.05
CA GLY A 92 -3.44 -4.68 1.17
C GLY A 92 -1.98 -4.22 1.12
N SER A 93 -1.68 -3.02 1.62
CA SER A 93 -0.31 -2.49 1.78
C SER A 93 0.51 -3.16 2.89
N ALA A 94 -0.11 -4.08 3.64
CA ALA A 94 0.42 -4.78 4.81
C ALA A 94 0.80 -3.85 5.98
N VAL A 95 0.32 -2.60 5.98
CA VAL A 95 0.68 -1.62 7.01
C VAL A 95 0.39 -2.09 8.43
N ALA A 96 -0.74 -2.77 8.64
CA ALA A 96 -1.14 -3.27 9.96
C ALA A 96 -0.26 -4.43 10.43
N ALA A 97 0.23 -5.26 9.51
CA ALA A 97 1.18 -6.34 9.82
C ALA A 97 2.62 -5.83 10.03
N ILE A 98 2.97 -4.66 9.50
CA ILE A 98 4.29 -4.02 9.69
C ILE A 98 4.35 -3.30 11.04
N ALA A 99 3.23 -2.72 11.48
CA ALA A 99 3.06 -2.06 12.78
C ALA A 99 3.30 -3.03 13.94
#